data_AF-A0A0X3P0Z5-F1
#
_entry.id   AF-A0A0X3P0Z5-F1
#
_cell.length_a   1.000
_cell.length_b   1.000
_cell.length_c   1.000
_cell.angle_alpha   90.00
_cell.angle_beta   90.00
_cell.angle_gamma   90.00
#
_symmetry.space_group_name_H-M   'P 1'
#
loop_
_entity.id
_entity.type
_entity.pdbx_description
1 polymer ?
#
loop_
_entity_poly.entity_id
_entity_poly.type
_entity_poly.pdbx_seq_one_letter_code
_entity_poly.pdbx_strand_id
1 'polypeptide(L)'
;NPSCINKYISRMSVYSVYIISESGSLQMYYDRSTPTTKVEKTLSYPLSLVFKNVDGKLVVDFGATDDIKVGYCVLGVNGVPAKGSCLEDGRDILEVNVDTSLLFAIKSLFNRFIDSP
;
A
#
# COMPACT_ATOMS: atom_id res chain seq x y z
N ASN A 1 29.06 -29.87 -4.26
CA ASN A 1 27.96 -29.40 -3.38
C ASN A 1 27.60 -27.96 -3.81
N PRO A 2 26.60 -27.76 -4.70
CA PRO A 2 26.38 -26.49 -5.40
C PRO A 2 25.48 -25.48 -4.65
N SER A 3 25.26 -25.66 -3.35
CA SER A 3 24.27 -24.91 -2.56
C SER A 3 24.63 -23.43 -2.28
N CYS A 4 25.87 -23.01 -2.53
CA CYS A 4 26.35 -21.65 -2.21
C CYS A 4 26.37 -20.66 -3.39
N ILE A 5 26.19 -21.11 -4.64
CA ILE A 5 26.25 -20.23 -5.83
C ILE A 5 24.93 -19.48 -6.08
N ASN A 6 23.79 -20.04 -5.66
CA ASN A 6 22.48 -19.42 -5.87
C ASN A 6 22.14 -18.27 -4.89
N LYS A 7 23.02 -17.96 -3.92
CA LYS A 7 22.74 -16.95 -2.89
C LYS A 7 22.98 -15.50 -3.36
N TYR A 8 23.70 -15.29 -4.47
CA TYR A 8 24.10 -13.95 -4.94
C TYR A 8 23.67 -13.59 -6.36
N ILE A 9 22.83 -14.41 -7.01
CA ILE A 9 22.19 -14.00 -8.26
C ILE A 9 20.97 -13.14 -7.90
N SER A 10 21.23 -11.92 -7.43
CA SER A 10 20.29 -10.83 -7.60
C SER A 10 20.18 -10.61 -9.11
N ARG A 11 19.22 -11.29 -9.75
CA ARG A 11 18.82 -10.95 -11.12
C ARG A 11 18.34 -9.49 -11.05
N MET A 12 19.15 -8.56 -11.56
CA MET A 12 18.71 -7.18 -11.75
C MET A 12 17.43 -7.21 -12.59
N SER A 13 16.30 -6.97 -11.93
CA SER A 13 15.00 -6.86 -12.58
C SER A 13 14.70 -5.39 -12.81
N VAL A 14 14.43 -5.03 -14.07
CA VAL A 14 13.89 -3.70 -14.39
C VAL A 14 12.43 -3.68 -13.95
N TYR A 15 12.12 -2.83 -12.98
CA TYR A 15 10.75 -2.65 -12.48
C TYR A 15 9.94 -1.74 -13.39
N SER A 16 10.51 -0.63 -13.86
CA SER A 16 9.78 0.28 -14.76
C SER A 16 10.71 1.10 -15.61
N VAL A 17 10.19 1.54 -16.75
CA VAL A 17 10.84 2.40 -17.73
C VAL A 17 9.98 3.64 -17.92
N TYR A 18 10.59 4.81 -17.86
CA TYR A 18 9.93 6.10 -18.10
C TYR A 18 10.64 6.80 -19.26
N ILE A 19 9.86 7.25 -20.24
CA ILE A 19 10.33 8.06 -21.36
C ILE A 19 9.77 9.47 -21.14
N ILE A 20 10.67 10.41 -20.89
CA ILE A 20 10.36 11.81 -20.56
C ILE A 20 10.86 12.67 -21.73
N SER A 21 10.04 13.61 -22.18
CA SER A 21 10.47 14.60 -23.19
C SER A 21 11.45 15.61 -22.60
N GLU A 22 12.15 16.35 -23.46
CA GLU A 22 13.00 17.47 -23.02
C GLU A 22 12.21 18.51 -22.21
N SER A 23 10.93 18.71 -22.52
CA SER A 23 10.02 19.59 -21.78
C SER A 23 9.63 19.07 -20.38
N GLY A 24 10.12 17.89 -19.97
CA GLY A 24 9.79 17.27 -18.68
C GLY A 24 8.46 16.51 -18.66
N SER A 25 7.76 16.40 -19.79
CA SER A 25 6.48 15.70 -19.86
C SER A 25 6.68 14.18 -19.99
N LEU A 26 5.90 13.40 -19.24
CA LEU A 26 5.90 11.94 -19.36
C LEU A 26 5.22 11.54 -20.68
N GLN A 27 6.01 11.01 -21.61
CA GLN A 27 5.51 10.59 -22.94
C GLN A 27 5.03 9.16 -22.90
N MET A 28 5.82 8.26 -22.32
CA MET A 28 5.46 6.87 -22.16
C MET A 28 6.02 6.32 -20.85
N TYR A 29 5.30 5.39 -20.26
CA TYR A 29 5.78 4.61 -19.13
C TYR A 29 5.45 3.13 -19.35
N TYR A 30 6.36 2.27 -18.92
CA TYR A 30 6.14 0.83 -18.84
C TYR A 30 6.46 0.40 -17.42
N ASP A 31 5.45 -0.06 -16.67
CA ASP A 31 5.63 -0.55 -15.32
C ASP A 31 5.37 -2.06 -15.27
N ARG A 32 6.42 -2.82 -14.94
CA ARG A 32 6.31 -4.22 -14.57
C ARG A 32 5.96 -4.26 -13.09
N SER A 33 4.70 -3.98 -12.79
CA SER A 33 4.19 -4.06 -11.42
C SER A 33 4.39 -5.49 -10.90
N THR A 34 5.38 -5.67 -10.03
CA THR A 34 5.40 -6.84 -9.16
C THR A 34 4.14 -6.79 -8.31
N PRO A 35 3.43 -7.91 -8.11
CA PRO A 35 2.19 -7.92 -7.34
C PRO A 35 2.48 -7.30 -5.98
N THR A 36 1.90 -6.12 -5.77
CA THR A 36 1.95 -5.44 -4.48
C THR A 36 1.30 -6.36 -3.46
N THR A 37 2.04 -6.73 -2.42
CA THR A 37 1.53 -7.55 -1.33
C THR A 37 0.28 -6.89 -0.78
N LYS A 38 -0.88 -7.50 -1.06
CA LYS A 38 -2.15 -7.19 -0.40
C LYS A 38 -2.20 -8.09 0.82
N VAL A 39 -2.33 -7.47 1.99
CA VAL A 39 -2.45 -8.17 3.26
C VAL A 39 -3.84 -7.90 3.78
N GLU A 40 -4.58 -8.96 4.04
CA GLU A 40 -5.85 -8.88 4.75
C GLU A 40 -5.59 -9.22 6.22
N LYS A 41 -5.94 -8.30 7.11
CA LYS A 41 -5.72 -8.47 8.55
C LYS A 41 -6.95 -8.06 9.33
N THR A 42 -7.42 -8.95 10.17
CA THR A 42 -8.45 -8.65 11.15
C THR A 42 -7.84 -7.91 12.32
N LEU A 43 -8.33 -6.71 12.60
CA LEU A 43 -7.96 -5.90 13.76
C LEU A 43 -9.18 -5.82 14.70
N SER A 44 -8.90 -5.97 16.00
CA SER A 44 -9.91 -5.82 17.06
C SER A 44 -9.62 -4.55 17.84
N TYR A 45 -10.65 -3.94 18.42
CA TYR A 45 -10.46 -2.75 19.24
C TYR A 45 -9.89 -3.10 20.63
N PRO A 46 -8.95 -2.30 21.18
CA PRO A 46 -8.33 -1.11 20.60
C PRO A 46 -7.41 -1.43 19.43
N LEU A 47 -7.48 -0.63 18.35
CA LEU A 47 -6.69 -0.85 17.15
C LEU A 47 -5.20 -0.80 17.48
N SER A 48 -4.46 -1.86 17.09
CA SER A 48 -3.00 -1.91 17.26
C SER A 48 -2.25 -1.04 16.26
N LEU A 49 -2.92 -0.61 15.18
CA LEU A 49 -2.39 0.28 14.16
C LEU A 49 -2.94 1.70 14.35
N VAL A 50 -2.06 2.69 14.20
CA VAL A 50 -2.44 4.09 14.13
C VAL A 50 -2.45 4.51 12.67
N PHE A 51 -3.50 5.20 12.26
CA PHE A 51 -3.68 5.66 10.89
C PHE A 51 -3.64 7.19 10.81
N LYS A 52 -3.21 7.70 9.65
CA LYS A 52 -3.19 9.11 9.30
C LYS A 52 -3.74 9.31 7.88
N ASN A 53 -4.43 10.41 7.66
CA ASN A 53 -4.85 10.80 6.32
C ASN A 53 -3.68 11.49 5.59
N VAL A 54 -3.29 10.95 4.43
CA VAL A 54 -2.26 11.48 3.54
C VAL A 54 -2.84 11.52 2.13
N ASP A 55 -2.93 12.71 1.54
CA ASP A 55 -3.49 12.97 0.20
C ASP A 55 -4.89 12.35 -0.02
N GLY A 56 -5.72 12.45 1.02
CA GLY A 56 -7.08 11.91 1.01
C GLY A 56 -7.16 10.40 1.14
N LYS A 57 -6.04 9.70 1.43
CA LYS A 57 -5.99 8.25 1.66
C LYS A 57 -5.60 7.94 3.10
N LEU A 58 -6.17 6.86 3.64
CA LEU A 58 -5.82 6.43 4.99
C LEU A 58 -4.58 5.52 4.97
N VAL A 59 -3.52 5.97 5.64
CA VAL A 59 -2.19 5.33 5.65
C VAL A 59 -1.79 4.95 7.07
N VAL A 60 -1.09 3.82 7.22
CA VAL A 60 -0.52 3.38 8.50
C VAL A 60 0.62 4.31 8.92
N ASP A 61 0.49 4.96 10.06
CA ASP A 61 1.46 5.89 10.65
C ASP A 61 2.31 5.22 11.74
N PHE A 62 1.69 4.38 12.58
CA PHE A 62 2.37 3.66 13.66
C PHE A 62 1.79 2.25 13.88
N GLY A 63 2.56 1.37 14.56
CA GLY A 63 2.12 0.01 14.91
C GLY A 63 2.50 -1.07 13.90
N ALA A 64 3.52 -0.83 13.06
CA ALA A 64 3.96 -1.83 12.07
C ALA A 64 4.18 -3.22 12.69
N THR A 65 3.64 -4.23 12.03
CA THR A 65 3.80 -5.66 12.35
C THR A 65 4.61 -6.31 11.21
N ASP A 66 5.03 -7.56 11.35
CA ASP A 66 5.81 -8.28 10.31
C ASP A 66 5.16 -8.22 8.91
N ASP A 67 3.82 -8.25 8.86
CA ASP A 67 3.04 -8.23 7.61
C ASP A 67 2.69 -6.81 7.11
N ILE A 68 2.57 -5.82 8.01
CA ILE A 68 2.04 -4.48 7.71
C ILE A 68 3.06 -3.43 8.14
N LYS A 69 3.55 -2.64 7.19
CA LYS A 69 4.56 -1.60 7.47
C LYS A 69 3.93 -0.20 7.47
N VAL A 70 4.63 0.73 8.10
CA VAL A 70 4.34 2.17 8.00
C VAL A 70 4.33 2.56 6.53
N GLY A 71 3.40 3.44 6.15
CA GLY A 71 3.19 3.85 4.77
C GLY A 71 2.25 2.95 3.97
N TYR A 72 1.72 1.86 4.54
CA TYR A 72 0.73 1.04 3.83
C TYR A 72 -0.65 1.74 3.81
N CYS A 73 -1.38 1.63 2.71
CA CYS A 73 -2.73 2.21 2.55
C CYS A 73 -3.81 1.20 2.84
N VAL A 74 -4.88 1.67 3.47
CA VAL A 74 -6.14 0.93 3.53
C VAL A 74 -6.78 0.94 2.14
N LEU A 75 -7.13 -0.24 1.64
CA LEU A 75 -7.86 -0.44 0.38
C LEU A 75 -9.33 -0.77 0.60
N GLY A 76 -9.70 -1.19 1.80
CA GLY A 76 -11.06 -1.55 2.15
C GLY A 76 -11.18 -2.15 3.53
N VAL A 77 -12.42 -2.20 4.04
CA VAL A 77 -12.77 -2.77 5.34
C VAL A 77 -13.95 -3.70 5.16
N ASN A 78 -13.87 -4.92 5.71
CA ASN A 78 -14.91 -5.95 5.64
C ASN A 78 -15.39 -6.24 4.19
N GLY A 79 -14.47 -6.18 3.22
CA GLY A 79 -14.79 -6.39 1.81
C GLY A 79 -15.39 -5.17 1.09
N VAL A 80 -15.69 -4.08 1.81
CA VAL A 80 -16.11 -2.81 1.20
C VAL A 80 -14.86 -2.02 0.79
N PRO A 81 -14.70 -1.66 -0.48
CA PRO A 81 -13.56 -0.89 -0.95
C PRO A 81 -13.53 0.53 -0.37
N ALA A 82 -12.32 1.03 -0.17
CA ALA A 82 -12.03 2.38 0.28
C ALA A 82 -11.92 3.33 -0.91
N LYS A 83 -12.59 4.47 -0.81
CA LYS A 83 -12.43 5.64 -1.68
C LYS A 83 -11.72 6.73 -0.88
N GLY A 84 -10.40 6.59 -0.77
CA GLY A 84 -9.59 7.51 0.02
C GLY A 84 -9.68 7.23 1.51
N SER A 85 -10.16 8.19 2.31
CA SER A 85 -10.39 8.05 3.76
C SER A 85 -11.79 7.52 4.10
N CYS A 86 -12.69 7.45 3.13
CA CYS A 86 -14.04 6.93 3.31
C CYS A 86 -14.21 5.60 2.58
N LEU A 87 -15.19 4.80 3.00
CA LEU A 87 -15.67 3.66 2.22
C LEU A 87 -16.51 4.11 1.03
N GLU A 88 -16.71 3.25 0.04
CA GLU A 88 -17.66 3.51 -1.05
C GLU A 88 -19.10 3.76 -0.56
N ASP A 89 -19.45 3.21 0.61
CA ASP A 89 -20.73 3.45 1.29
C ASP A 89 -20.86 4.89 1.88
N GLY A 90 -19.79 5.70 1.83
CA GLY A 90 -19.77 7.06 2.36
C GLY A 90 -19.43 7.18 3.86
N ARG A 91 -19.26 6.06 4.57
CA ARG A 91 -18.83 6.03 5.97
C ARG A 91 -17.32 6.32 6.09
N ASP A 92 -16.91 7.05 7.12
CA ASP A 92 -15.48 7.21 7.44
C ASP A 92 -14.92 5.88 7.95
N ILE A 93 -13.77 5.46 7.41
CA ILE A 93 -13.09 4.22 7.76
C ILE A 93 -12.74 4.16 9.25
N LEU A 94 -12.41 5.30 9.87
CA LEU A 94 -12.08 5.37 11.30
C LEU A 94 -13.31 5.34 12.21
N GLU A 95 -14.48 5.69 11.67
CA GLU A 95 -15.75 5.68 12.41
C GLU A 95 -16.53 4.36 12.25
N VAL A 96 -16.06 3.44 11.38
CA VAL A 96 -16.70 2.13 11.22
C VAL A 96 -16.61 1.36 12.53
N ASN A 97 -17.78 1.02 13.08
CA ASN A 97 -18.04 0.36 14.37
C ASN A 97 -16.82 -0.22 15.10
N VAL A 98 -16.50 0.45 16.19
CA VAL A 98 -15.48 0.14 17.19
C VAL A 98 -15.76 -1.16 17.97
N ASP A 99 -17.01 -1.65 17.95
CA ASP A 99 -17.45 -2.77 18.79
C ASP A 99 -17.17 -4.16 18.20
N THR A 100 -16.82 -4.25 16.92
CA THR A 100 -16.64 -5.53 16.21
C THR A 100 -15.24 -5.62 15.60
N SER A 101 -14.69 -6.82 15.50
CA SER A 101 -13.46 -7.07 14.75
C SER A 101 -13.63 -6.68 13.27
N LEU A 102 -12.73 -5.85 12.76
CA LEU A 102 -12.75 -5.31 11.41
C LEU A 102 -11.65 -5.97 10.57
N LEU A 103 -12.02 -6.53 9.41
CA LEU A 103 -11.07 -7.06 8.44
C LEU A 103 -10.59 -5.93 7.53
N PHE A 104 -9.35 -5.47 7.74
CA PHE A 104 -8.74 -4.46 6.90
C PHE A 104 -7.98 -5.11 5.75
N ALA A 105 -8.28 -4.70 4.51
CA ALA A 105 -7.45 -4.97 3.35
C ALA A 105 -6.45 -3.83 3.19
N ILE A 106 -5.17 -4.11 3.41
CA ILE A 106 -4.10 -3.12 3.45
C ILE A 106 -3.06 -3.49 2.38
N LYS A 107 -2.52 -2.49 1.68
CA LYS A 107 -1.52 -2.67 0.63
C LYS A 107 -0.36 -1.72 0.81
N SER A 108 0.84 -2.20 0.51
CA SER A 108 2.01 -1.33 0.41
C SER A 108 1.82 -0.26 -0.66
N LEU A 109 1.85 1.02 -0.25
CA LEU A 109 1.96 2.17 -1.16
C LEU A 109 3.40 2.41 -1.60
N PHE A 110 4.25 1.39 -1.69
CA PHE A 110 5.56 1.54 -2.33
C PHE A 110 5.41 1.71 -3.87
N ASN A 111 4.53 2.62 -4.29
CA ASN A 111 4.59 3.31 -5.55
C ASN A 111 5.23 4.67 -5.26
N ARG A 112 6.51 4.75 -5.64
CA ARG A 112 7.29 5.96 -5.92
C ARG A 112 6.49 7.26 -5.79
N PHE A 113 6.78 7.98 -4.70
CA PHE A 113 6.76 9.44 -4.70
C PHE A 113 7.58 9.92 -5.91
N ILE A 114 6.91 10.21 -7.01
CA ILE A 114 7.22 11.36 -7.83
C ILE A 114 5.89 12.10 -7.91
N ASP A 115 5.61 12.88 -6.86
CA ASP A 115 4.79 14.06 -7.02
C ASP A 115 5.60 14.96 -7.95
N SER A 116 5.22 14.99 -9.22
CA SER A 116 5.67 16.04 -10.12
C SER A 116 5.05 17.36 -9.65
N PRO A 117 5.83 18.47 -9.58
CA PRO A 117 5.30 19.79 -9.23
C PRO A 117 4.24 20.29 -10.23
#